data_AF-A0A2Z6RB38-F1
#
_entry.id   AF-A0A2Z6RB38-F1
#
_cell.length_a   1.000
_cell.length_b   1.000
_cell.length_c   1.000
_cell.angle_alpha   90.00
_cell.angle_beta   90.00
_cell.angle_gamma   90.00
#
_symmetry.space_group_name_H-M   'P 1'
#
loop_
_entity.id
_entity.type
_entity.pdbx_description
1 polymer ?
#
loop_
_entity_poly.entity_id
_entity_poly.type
_entity_poly.pdbx_seq_one_letter_code
_entity_poly.pdbx_strand_id
1 'polypeptide(L)'
;MPRLVFFSAHQTGEIRQTGENIAANIDKVISQIDHSKLLAIITDNASSIKKAWKLLAIKYPKVIFLGCIAYLLNLLIGDIMKLPWELVLQSG
;
A
#
# COMPACT_ATOMS: atom_id res chain seq x y z
N MET A 1 -1.89 -9.21 -23.13
CA MET A 1 -2.27 -9.07 -21.71
C MET A 1 -1.03 -8.78 -20.88
N PRO A 2 -1.10 -7.91 -19.85
CA PRO A 2 0.02 -7.74 -18.93
C PRO A 2 0.34 -9.06 -18.22
N ARG A 3 1.62 -9.39 -18.09
CA ARG A 3 2.08 -10.61 -17.41
C ARG A 3 2.18 -10.34 -15.92
N LEU A 4 1.44 -11.11 -15.11
CA LEU A 4 1.63 -11.11 -13.67
C LEU A 4 2.93 -11.86 -13.35
N VAL A 5 3.82 -11.22 -12.59
CA VAL A 5 5.08 -11.81 -12.15
C VAL A 5 5.13 -11.75 -10.63
N PHE A 6 5.32 -12.90 -10.00
CA PHE A 6 5.66 -12.98 -8.60
C PHE A 6 7.18 -12.84 -8.46
N PHE A 7 7.64 -11.85 -7.70
CA PHE A 7 9.07 -11.61 -7.48
C PHE A 7 9.61 -12.39 -6.28
N SER A 8 8.96 -12.25 -5.12
CA SER A 8 9.44 -12.86 -3.87
C SER A 8 8.38 -12.82 -2.77
N ALA A 9 8.51 -13.75 -1.82
CA ALA A 9 7.89 -13.64 -0.50
C ALA A 9 8.98 -13.79 0.56
N HIS A 10 8.88 -12.98 1.60
CA HIS A 10 9.84 -12.97 2.70
C HIS A 10 9.10 -12.96 4.02
N GLN A 11 9.40 -13.95 4.86
CA GLN A 11 8.95 -13.94 6.24
C GLN A 11 9.88 -13.04 7.06
N THR A 12 9.31 -12.15 7.86
CA THR A 12 10.08 -11.15 8.61
C THR A 12 10.71 -11.75 9.88
N GLY A 13 10.17 -12.88 10.38
CA GLY A 13 10.68 -13.52 11.60
C GLY A 13 10.62 -12.55 12.79
N GLU A 14 11.76 -12.37 13.45
CA GLU A 14 11.91 -11.44 14.59
C GLU A 14 12.16 -9.98 14.17
N ILE A 15 12.36 -9.72 12.87
CA ILE A 15 12.62 -8.37 12.37
C ILE A 15 11.35 -7.53 12.52
N ARG A 16 11.45 -6.48 13.33
CA ARG A 16 10.36 -5.52 13.50
C ARG A 16 10.00 -4.87 12.18
N GLN A 17 8.70 -4.76 11.90
CA GLN A 17 8.16 -4.11 10.71
C GLN A 17 8.15 -2.58 10.84
N THR A 18 9.33 -2.00 11.06
CA THR A 18 9.54 -0.55 11.03
C THR A 18 9.51 -0.03 9.59
N GLY A 19 9.28 1.27 9.41
CA GLY A 19 9.29 1.88 8.08
C GLY A 19 10.63 1.71 7.36
N GLU A 20 11.73 1.76 8.09
CA GLU A 20 13.08 1.52 7.57
C GLU A 20 13.26 0.10 7.04
N ASN A 21 12.88 -0.91 7.83
CA ASN A 21 13.03 -2.30 7.45
C ASN A 21 12.12 -2.66 6.27
N ILE A 22 10.91 -2.10 6.24
CA ILE A 22 10.01 -2.27 5.10
C ILE A 22 10.56 -1.58 3.85
N ALA A 23 11.06 -0.35 3.96
CA ALA A 23 11.67 0.36 2.84
C ALA A 23 12.85 -0.43 2.26
N ALA A 24 13.73 -0.97 3.11
CA ALA A 24 14.86 -1.79 2.67
C ALA A 24 14.43 -3.06 1.91
N ASN A 25 13.37 -3.73 2.38
CA ASN A 25 12.85 -4.92 1.68
C ASN A 25 12.25 -4.57 0.31
N ILE A 26 11.47 -3.48 0.23
CA ILE A 26 10.91 -3.00 -1.04
C ILE A 26 12.04 -2.57 -1.99
N ASP A 27 13.02 -1.82 -1.49
CA ASP A 27 14.19 -1.36 -2.24
C ASP A 27 14.97 -2.52 -2.88
N LYS A 28 15.13 -3.62 -2.14
CA LYS A 28 15.76 -4.84 -2.64
C LYS A 28 15.00 -5.42 -3.83
N VAL A 29 13.67 -5.45 -3.79
CA VAL A 29 12.85 -5.93 -4.91
C VAL A 29 12.94 -4.98 -6.09
N ILE A 30 12.85 -3.67 -5.85
CA ILE A 30 12.98 -2.65 -6.89
C ILE A 30 14.34 -2.78 -7.59
N SER A 31 15.42 -3.07 -6.86
CA SER A 31 16.78 -3.25 -7.43
C SER A 31 16.91 -4.41 -8.42
N GLN A 32 16.00 -5.38 -8.36
CA GLN A 32 15.92 -6.51 -9.29
C GLN A 32 15.09 -6.18 -10.54
N ILE A 33 14.40 -5.04 -10.53
CA ILE A 33 13.54 -4.54 -11.60
C ILE A 33 14.26 -3.38 -12.26
N ASP A 34 14.08 -3.23 -13.57
CA ASP A 34 14.47 -2.00 -14.25
C ASP A 34 13.64 -0.83 -13.72
N HIS A 35 14.26 0.04 -12.91
CA HIS A 35 13.58 1.16 -12.24
C HIS A 35 12.86 2.10 -13.20
N SER A 36 13.29 2.17 -14.47
CA SER A 36 12.64 3.01 -15.49
C SER A 36 11.23 2.54 -15.85
N LYS A 37 10.91 1.28 -15.52
CA LYS A 37 9.61 0.64 -15.77
C LYS A 37 8.71 0.61 -14.54
N LEU A 38 9.17 1.14 -13.40
CA LEU A 38 8.39 1.18 -12.17
C LEU A 38 7.54 2.46 -12.13
N LEU A 39 6.22 2.29 -12.27
CA LEU A 39 5.27 3.40 -12.23
C LEU A 39 4.71 3.64 -10.82
N ALA A 40 4.27 2.57 -10.16
CA ALA A 40 3.57 2.68 -8.89
C ALA A 40 3.86 1.49 -7.95
N ILE A 41 3.77 1.77 -6.66
CA ILE A 41 3.84 0.79 -5.57
C ILE A 41 2.53 0.87 -4.79
N ILE A 42 1.86 -0.27 -4.63
CA ILE A 42 0.60 -0.40 -3.91
C ILE A 42 0.83 -1.27 -2.68
N THR A 43 0.56 -0.74 -1.49
CA THR A 43 0.75 -1.44 -0.20
C THR A 43 -0.45 -1.22 0.71
N ASP A 44 -0.49 -1.87 1.87
CA ASP A 44 -1.48 -1.52 2.91
C ASP A 44 -1.29 -0.08 3.45
N ASN A 45 -2.18 0.35 4.35
CA ASN A 45 -2.22 1.73 4.85
C ASN A 45 -1.60 1.92 6.24
N ALA A 46 -0.82 0.96 6.74
CA ALA A 46 -0.20 1.03 8.06
C ALA A 46 0.72 2.25 8.20
N SER A 47 0.90 2.73 9.43
CA SER A 47 1.75 3.89 9.74
C SER A 47 3.23 3.64 9.38
N SER A 48 3.73 2.42 9.60
CA SER A 48 5.07 1.99 9.21
C SER A 48 5.27 2.03 7.70
N ILE A 49 4.26 1.62 6.92
CA ILE A 49 4.25 1.68 5.46
C ILE A 49 4.31 3.13 4.96
N LYS A 50 3.52 4.04 5.55
CA LYS A 50 3.59 5.47 5.21
C LYS A 50 4.98 6.07 5.47
N LYS A 51 5.69 5.60 6.51
CA LYS A 51 7.08 5.98 6.76
C LYS A 51 8.02 5.42 5.70
N ALA A 52 7.84 4.15 5.29
CA ALA A 52 8.60 3.54 4.22
C ALA A 52 8.44 4.30 2.89
N TRP A 53 7.22 4.74 2.56
CA TRP A 53 6.96 5.54 1.36
C TRP A 53 7.78 6.83 1.34
N LYS A 54 7.85 7.55 2.47
CA LYS A 54 8.65 8.80 2.55
C LYS A 54 10.12 8.55 2.25
N LEU A 55 10.68 7.45 2.76
CA LEU A 55 12.07 7.07 2.51
C LEU A 55 12.29 6.71 1.03
N LEU A 56 11.40 5.90 0.45
CA LEU A 56 11.50 5.45 -0.93
C LEU A 56 11.22 6.56 -1.94
N ALA A 57 10.33 7.51 -1.63
CA ALA A 57 10.03 8.64 -2.51
C ALA A 57 11.23 9.58 -2.72
N ILE A 58 12.14 9.66 -1.74
CA ILE A 58 13.41 10.39 -1.91
C ILE A 58 14.30 9.70 -2.95
N LYS A 59 14.36 8.36 -2.92
CA LYS A 59 15.19 7.56 -3.84
C LYS A 59 14.55 7.39 -5.23
N TYR A 60 13.22 7.34 -5.28
CA TYR A 60 12.41 7.05 -6.46
C TYR A 60 11.33 8.13 -6.68
N PRO A 61 11.72 9.38 -6.99
CA PRO A 61 10.79 10.51 -7.02
C PRO A 61 9.73 10.45 -8.12
N LYS A 62 9.90 9.57 -9.12
CA LYS A 62 8.93 9.35 -10.21
C LYS A 62 7.88 8.28 -9.90
N VAL A 63 8.06 7.53 -8.81
CA VAL A 63 7.17 6.42 -8.44
C VAL A 63 6.00 6.93 -7.63
N ILE A 64 4.80 6.47 -7.97
CA ILE A 64 3.57 6.80 -7.25
C ILE A 64 3.37 5.77 -6.13
N PHE A 65 3.12 6.24 -4.91
CA PHE A 65 2.82 5.37 -3.77
C PHE A 65 1.33 5.43 -3.44
N LEU A 66 0.66 4.27 -3.48
CA LEU A 66 -0.77 4.15 -3.28
C LEU A 66 -1.09 3.18 -2.15
N GLY A 67 -2.15 3.52 -1.42
CA GLY A 67 -2.69 2.68 -0.37
C GLY A 67 -3.58 1.57 -0.90
N CYS A 68 -3.89 0.61 -0.04
CA CYS A 68 -4.73 -0.53 -0.38
C CYS A 68 -6.19 -0.09 -0.47
N ILE A 69 -6.77 -0.21 -1.67
CA ILE A 69 -8.18 0.09 -1.92
C ILE A 69 -9.09 -0.84 -1.10
N ALA A 70 -8.72 -2.11 -0.89
CA ALA A 70 -9.54 -3.03 -0.10
C ALA A 70 -9.69 -2.54 1.36
N TYR A 71 -8.62 -2.02 1.96
CA TYR A 71 -8.69 -1.43 3.29
C TYR A 71 -9.58 -0.18 3.30
N LEU A 72 -9.47 0.67 2.28
CA LEU A 72 -10.33 1.86 2.14
C LEU A 72 -11.81 1.48 1.99
N LEU A 73 -12.12 0.48 1.16
CA LEU A 73 -13.49 -0.03 0.99
C LEU A 73 -14.04 -0.59 2.30
N ASN A 74 -13.23 -1.32 3.07
CA ASN A 74 -13.65 -1.83 4.38
C ASN A 74 -14.03 -0.69 5.34
N LEU A 75 -13.26 0.40 5.37
CA LEU A 75 -13.61 1.57 6.17
C LEU A 75 -14.87 2.28 5.66
N LEU A 76 -14.97 2.50 4.35
CA LEU A 76 -16.12 3.14 3.73
C LEU A 76 -17.42 2.38 4.04
N ILE A 77 -17.41 1.07 3.85
CA ILE A 77 -18.56 0.21 4.19
C ILE A 77 -18.86 0.33 5.68
N GLY A 78 -17.83 0.26 6.54
CA GLY A 78 -18.00 0.43 7.98
C GLY A 78 -18.65 1.75 8.37
N ASP A 79 -18.38 2.84 7.64
CA ASP A 79 -18.99 4.15 7.89
C ASP A 79 -20.41 4.25 7.34
N ILE A 80 -20.69 3.67 6.16
CA ILE A 80 -22.05 3.54 5.64
C ILE A 80 -22.95 2.79 6.64
N MET A 81 -22.44 1.71 7.23
CA MET A 81 -23.18 0.90 8.20
C MET A 81 -23.49 1.64 9.52
N LYS A 82 -22.80 2.77 9.81
CA LYS A 82 -23.06 3.60 11.00
C LYS A 82 -24.06 4.72 10.74
N LEU A 83 -24.46 4.94 9.49
CA LEU A 83 -25.40 6.01 9.16
C LEU A 83 -26.79 5.71 9.77
N PRO A 84 -27.53 6.74 10.22
CA PRO A 84 -28.91 6.56 10.65
C PRO A 84 -29.75 6.10 9.46
N TRP A 85 -30.19 4.85 9.51
CA TRP A 85 -31.00 4.20 8.47
C TRP A 85 -32.32 4.95 8.18
N GLU A 86 -32.89 5.58 9.20
CA GLU A 86 -34.10 6.42 9.13
C GLU A 86 -33.98 7.55 8.08
N LEU A 87 -32.78 8.12 7.90
CA LEU A 87 -32.51 9.22 6.96
C LEU A 87 -32.26 8.71 5.52
N VAL A 88 -31.76 7.48 5.39
CA VAL A 88 -31.48 6.85 4.09
C VAL A 88 -32.78 6.44 3.41
N LEU A 89 -33.76 5.94 4.19
CA LEU A 89 -35.06 5.54 3.67
C LEU A 89 -35.98 6.69 3.26
N GLN A 90 -35.86 7.86 3.89
CA GLN A 90 -36.72 9.02 3.56
C GLN A 90 -36.25 9.78 2.32
N SER A 91 -35.13 9.39 1.73
CA SER A 91 -34.50 10.06 0.58
C SER A 91 -34.70 9.32 -0.76
N GLY A 92 -35.47 8.23 -0.78
CA GLY A 92 -35.81 7.44 -1.98
C GLY A 92 -37.30 7.29 -2.16
#